data_AF-A0A8C2L8Z8-F1
#
_entry.id   AF-A0A8C2L8Z8-F1
#
_cell.length_a   1.000
_cell.length_b   1.000
_cell.length_c   1.000
_cell.angle_alpha   90.00
_cell.angle_beta   90.00
_cell.angle_gamma   90.00
#
_symmetry.space_group_name_H-M   'P 1'
#
loop_
_entity.id
_entity.type
_entity.pdbx_description
1 polymer ?
#
loop_
_entity_poly.entity_id
_entity_poly.type
_entity_poly.pdbx_seq_one_letter_code
_entity_poly.pdbx_strand_id
1 'polypeptide(L)'
;MAGTPGTEIREKFQAALALSRVELHKNPEKEPYKSKYGARALLEEVRALLGPAPEDDDEPAADDGPGDQALGAAEPRDAEGPGEQRALRLAVIEFHLGVNHIDTEELSAGEEHLVRCLSLLRPFRLSLGCVSLYIQAQNNLGILWSEREEIETARSYLESSEALYNQYMKEIGSPPLDPTEHFLPEEEKLTEQERSKRFEKVYTHNLYYLAQVYQHMEMFEKAAHYCHSTLKRQLEHNAYHPMEWAINAATLSQFYINKLCFMEARHCLSAANVIFGQTGKIPATEDTPEAEGDVPELYHQRKGEIARCWIKYCLTLMQSAQLSMQDNIGELDLDKQSELRALRKKELDEEESIRKRAVQFGTGELCDAISAVEEKVRYLRPFYGGQQGASDFPETGITGSCYCYMGTGNQVSPGPPKRSPCS
;
A
#
# COMPACT_ATOMS: atom_id res chain seq x y z
N MET A 1 -12.60 -20.35 42.69
CA MET A 1 -13.49 -20.59 41.54
C MET A 1 -12.58 -20.82 40.35
N ALA A 2 -12.31 -22.08 39.99
CA ALA A 2 -11.49 -22.38 38.82
C ALA A 2 -12.37 -22.23 37.58
N GLY A 3 -12.02 -21.31 36.68
CA GLY A 3 -12.69 -21.17 35.39
C GLY A 3 -12.56 -22.47 34.59
N THR A 4 -13.50 -22.72 33.67
CA THR A 4 -13.36 -23.80 32.70
C THR A 4 -12.09 -23.56 31.86
N PRO A 5 -11.37 -24.61 31.41
CA PRO A 5 -10.11 -24.45 30.67
C PRO A 5 -10.22 -23.52 29.44
N GLY A 6 -11.39 -23.49 28.79
CA GLY A 6 -11.65 -22.58 27.66
C GLY A 6 -11.70 -21.10 28.04
N THR A 7 -12.17 -20.76 29.25
CA THR A 7 -12.21 -19.37 29.73
C THR A 7 -10.80 -18.86 30.03
N GLU A 8 -9.97 -19.69 30.67
CA GLU A 8 -8.56 -19.35 30.95
C GLU A 8 -7.77 -19.11 29.65
N ILE A 9 -7.92 -20.00 28.67
CA ILE A 9 -7.29 -19.85 27.34
C ILE A 9 -7.67 -18.51 26.70
N ARG A 10 -8.96 -18.16 26.71
CA ARG A 10 -9.47 -16.92 26.12
C ARG A 10 -8.91 -15.68 26.83
N GLU A 11 -8.95 -15.65 28.17
CA GLU A 11 -8.47 -14.51 28.96
C GLU A 11 -6.99 -14.26 28.74
N LYS A 12 -6.16 -15.31 28.73
CA LYS A 12 -4.73 -15.20 28.44
C LYS A 12 -4.47 -14.72 27.01
N PHE A 13 -5.20 -15.24 26.03
CA PHE A 13 -5.08 -14.81 24.65
C PHE A 13 -5.45 -13.32 24.48
N GLN A 14 -6.57 -12.88 25.05
CA GLN A 14 -6.97 -11.47 25.01
C GLN A 14 -5.94 -10.55 25.70
N ALA A 15 -5.38 -10.97 26.84
CA ALA A 15 -4.32 -10.26 27.52
C ALA A 15 -3.03 -10.17 26.66
N ALA A 16 -2.67 -11.25 25.96
CA ALA A 16 -1.54 -11.25 25.03
C ALA A 16 -1.74 -10.30 23.85
N LEU A 17 -2.95 -10.23 23.29
CA LEU A 17 -3.29 -9.27 22.23
C LEU A 17 -3.21 -7.82 22.73
N ALA A 18 -3.69 -7.55 23.95
CA ALA A 18 -3.61 -6.22 24.55
C ALA A 18 -2.15 -5.78 24.74
N LEU A 19 -1.29 -6.67 25.26
CA LEU A 19 0.14 -6.40 25.41
C LEU A 19 0.85 -6.21 24.06
N SER A 20 0.48 -6.98 23.03
CA SER A 20 1.05 -6.88 21.69
C SER A 20 0.76 -5.53 21.00
N ARG A 21 -0.32 -4.84 21.39
CA ARG A 21 -0.72 -3.52 20.87
C ARG A 21 -0.07 -2.34 21.60
N VAL A 22 0.60 -2.58 22.72
CA VAL A 22 1.30 -1.51 23.45
C VAL A 22 2.46 -1.00 22.59
N GLU A 23 2.42 0.29 22.26
CA GLU A 23 3.46 0.96 21.46
C GLU A 23 4.82 0.95 22.16
N LEU A 24 5.90 0.86 21.39
CA LEU A 24 7.26 0.75 21.92
C LEU A 24 7.61 1.89 22.89
N HIS A 25 7.19 3.13 22.60
CA HIS A 25 7.48 4.29 23.44
C HIS A 25 6.75 4.29 24.79
N LYS A 26 5.71 3.46 24.97
CA LYS A 26 5.02 3.25 26.25
C LYS A 26 5.76 2.26 27.16
N ASN A 27 6.74 1.53 26.63
CA ASN A 27 7.60 0.67 27.43
C ASN A 27 8.74 1.47 28.09
N PRO A 28 9.32 0.96 29.19
CA PRO A 28 10.50 1.57 29.79
C PRO A 28 11.65 1.67 28.78
N GLU A 29 12.36 2.81 28.74
CA GLU A 29 13.46 3.04 27.79
C GLU A 29 14.54 1.94 27.78
N LYS A 30 14.77 1.32 28.95
CA LYS A 30 15.75 0.22 29.12
C LYS A 30 15.22 -1.14 28.66
N GLU A 31 13.92 -1.28 28.45
CA GLU A 31 13.23 -2.52 28.09
C GLU A 31 12.16 -2.23 27.01
N PRO A 32 12.55 -1.78 25.80
CA PRO A 32 11.61 -1.27 24.78
C PRO A 32 10.58 -2.30 24.31
N TYR A 33 10.89 -3.60 24.44
CA TYR A 33 10.03 -4.72 24.04
C TYR A 33 9.35 -5.44 25.21
N LYS A 34 9.31 -4.86 26.42
CA LYS A 34 8.79 -5.52 27.62
C LYS A 34 7.37 -6.07 27.44
N SER A 35 6.46 -5.27 26.86
CA SER A 35 5.09 -5.71 26.57
C SER A 35 5.05 -6.87 25.57
N LYS A 36 5.91 -6.86 24.54
CA LYS A 36 6.01 -7.93 23.54
C LYS A 36 6.48 -9.24 24.16
N TYR A 37 7.48 -9.22 25.03
CA TYR A 37 7.90 -10.42 25.75
C TYR A 37 6.83 -10.94 26.71
N GLY A 38 6.08 -10.04 27.38
CA GLY A 38 4.93 -10.41 28.19
C GLY A 38 3.82 -11.09 27.36
N ALA A 39 3.54 -10.58 26.16
CA ALA A 39 2.61 -11.21 25.23
C ALA A 39 3.09 -12.60 24.80
N ARG A 40 4.38 -12.76 24.50
CA ARG A 40 4.98 -14.04 24.11
C ARG A 40 4.79 -15.12 25.18
N ALA A 41 5.08 -14.79 26.44
CA ALA A 41 4.90 -15.71 27.56
C ALA A 41 3.44 -16.20 27.68
N LEU A 42 2.47 -15.28 27.55
CA LEU A 42 1.05 -15.64 27.59
C LEU A 42 0.64 -16.50 26.38
N LEU A 43 1.16 -16.22 25.19
CA LEU A 43 0.90 -17.04 24.00
C LEU A 43 1.46 -18.46 24.14
N GLU A 44 2.67 -18.61 24.70
CA GLU A 44 3.26 -19.91 25.01
C GLU A 44 2.44 -20.69 26.05
N GLU A 45 1.93 -20.02 27.09
CA GLU A 45 1.02 -20.63 28.04
C GLU A 45 -0.28 -21.11 27.37
N VAL A 46 -0.86 -20.30 26.47
CA VAL A 46 -2.06 -20.69 25.72
C VAL A 46 -1.76 -21.89 24.81
N ARG A 47 -0.61 -21.90 24.12
CA ARG A 47 -0.16 -23.04 23.31
C ARG A 47 -0.07 -24.31 24.14
N ALA A 48 0.53 -24.23 25.33
CA ALA A 48 0.64 -25.37 26.24
C ALA A 48 -0.73 -25.89 26.72
N LEU A 49 -1.68 -24.99 26.98
CA LEU A 49 -3.05 -25.34 27.38
C LEU A 49 -3.86 -25.98 26.24
N LEU A 50 -3.60 -25.60 24.98
CA LEU A 50 -4.23 -26.21 23.80
C LEU A 50 -3.69 -27.64 23.52
N GLY A 51 -2.49 -27.95 24.01
CA GLY A 51 -1.81 -29.23 23.82
C GLY A 51 -1.04 -29.31 22.49
N PRO A 52 -0.39 -30.44 22.20
CA PRO A 52 0.37 -30.61 20.97
C PRO A 52 -0.54 -30.51 19.73
N ALA A 53 0.06 -30.10 18.62
CA ALA A 53 -0.57 -30.19 17.31
C ALA A 53 -1.01 -31.64 17.04
N PRO A 54 -2.10 -31.85 16.27
CA PRO A 54 -2.36 -33.19 15.74
C PRO A 54 -1.09 -33.71 15.05
N GLU A 55 -0.68 -34.93 15.40
CA GLU A 55 0.47 -35.58 14.77
C GLU A 55 0.14 -35.79 13.29
N ASP A 56 0.70 -34.95 12.43
CA ASP A 56 0.88 -35.29 11.03
C ASP A 56 2.15 -36.15 10.96
N ASP A 57 2.01 -37.42 10.57
CA ASP A 57 3.09 -38.38 10.34
C ASP A 57 4.09 -37.95 9.23
N ASP A 58 3.87 -36.79 8.62
CA ASP A 58 4.76 -36.19 7.64
C ASP A 58 5.57 -35.08 8.33
N GLU A 59 6.84 -35.39 8.64
CA GLU A 59 7.83 -34.33 8.89
C GLU A 59 7.71 -33.30 7.75
N PRO A 60 7.73 -31.99 8.03
CA PRO A 60 7.85 -31.01 6.97
C PRO A 60 9.12 -31.34 6.21
N ALA A 61 8.97 -31.73 4.94
CA ALA A 61 10.11 -31.99 4.09
C ALA A 61 10.97 -30.73 4.13
N ALA A 62 12.17 -30.86 4.68
CA ALA A 62 13.19 -29.85 4.54
C ALA A 62 13.37 -29.67 3.02
N ASP A 63 13.03 -28.49 2.52
CA ASP A 63 13.00 -28.08 1.10
C ASP A 63 11.60 -28.00 0.42
N ASP A 64 10.56 -27.58 1.14
CA ASP A 64 9.42 -26.92 0.50
C ASP A 64 9.80 -25.45 0.23
N GLY A 65 10.28 -25.20 -0.99
CA GLY A 65 10.70 -23.87 -1.45
C GLY A 65 9.63 -22.76 -1.28
N PRO A 66 10.00 -21.50 -1.55
CA PRO A 66 9.17 -20.35 -1.23
C PRO A 66 7.92 -20.31 -2.11
N GLY A 67 6.76 -20.28 -1.46
CA GLY A 67 5.47 -20.23 -2.14
C GLY A 67 5.02 -21.59 -2.68
N ASP A 68 3.72 -21.69 -2.91
CA ASP A 68 2.91 -22.86 -3.24
C ASP A 68 3.33 -23.64 -4.52
N GLN A 69 4.51 -23.38 -5.10
CA GLN A 69 5.02 -23.95 -6.35
C GLN A 69 5.40 -25.44 -6.25
N ALA A 70 5.54 -26.01 -5.05
CA ALA A 70 5.83 -27.43 -4.84
C ALA A 70 4.67 -28.24 -4.23
N LEU A 71 3.54 -27.61 -3.89
CA LEU A 71 2.59 -28.19 -2.95
C LEU A 71 1.33 -28.67 -3.68
N GLY A 72 1.28 -29.98 -3.94
CA GLY A 72 0.16 -30.65 -4.60
C GLY A 72 -1.20 -30.20 -4.06
N ALA A 73 -2.16 -30.07 -4.99
CA ALA A 73 -3.54 -29.67 -4.76
C ALA A 73 -4.22 -30.61 -3.75
N ALA A 74 -4.03 -30.35 -2.46
CA ALA A 74 -4.89 -30.91 -1.44
C ALA A 74 -6.27 -30.27 -1.64
N GLU A 75 -7.27 -31.12 -1.89
CA GLU A 75 -8.66 -30.70 -1.98
C GLU A 75 -9.03 -29.94 -0.68
N PRO A 76 -9.61 -28.74 -0.80
CA PRO A 76 -10.01 -27.95 0.36
C PRO A 76 -10.97 -28.77 1.24
N ARG A 77 -10.67 -28.87 2.53
CA ARG A 77 -11.58 -29.45 3.51
C ARG A 77 -12.20 -28.35 4.37
N ASP A 78 -13.45 -28.55 4.75
CA ASP A 78 -14.11 -27.71 5.75
C ASP A 78 -13.64 -28.11 7.15
N ALA A 79 -13.37 -27.12 8.00
CA ALA A 79 -12.94 -27.31 9.38
C ALA A 79 -14.18 -27.42 10.30
N GLU A 80 -14.73 -28.61 10.45
CA GLU A 80 -15.95 -28.90 11.23
C GLU A 80 -15.68 -29.70 12.52
N GLY A 81 -14.50 -30.29 12.68
CA GLY A 81 -14.13 -31.18 13.79
C GLY A 81 -13.46 -30.48 15.00
N PRO A 82 -13.58 -31.03 16.23
CA PRO A 82 -12.87 -30.51 17.40
C PRO A 82 -11.33 -30.50 17.26
N GLY A 83 -10.78 -31.45 16.51
CA GLY A 83 -9.34 -31.49 16.19
C GLY A 83 -8.93 -30.36 15.25
N GLU A 84 -9.77 -30.04 14.28
CA GLU A 84 -9.54 -28.99 13.29
C GLU A 84 -9.66 -27.61 13.94
N GLN A 85 -10.65 -27.42 14.81
CA GLN A 85 -10.76 -26.18 15.59
C GLN A 85 -9.56 -25.99 16.54
N ARG A 86 -8.98 -27.07 17.06
CA ARG A 86 -7.72 -27.00 17.82
C ARG A 86 -6.55 -26.61 16.92
N ALA A 87 -6.43 -27.21 15.74
CA ALA A 87 -5.38 -26.87 14.77
C ALA A 87 -5.45 -25.39 14.36
N LEU A 88 -6.65 -24.87 14.07
CA LEU A 88 -6.87 -23.45 13.77
C LEU A 88 -6.44 -22.55 14.93
N ARG A 89 -6.83 -22.87 16.18
CA ARG A 89 -6.40 -22.11 17.36
C ARG A 89 -4.88 -22.16 17.56
N LEU A 90 -4.25 -23.32 17.38
CA LEU A 90 -2.79 -23.43 17.43
C LEU A 90 -2.13 -22.58 16.35
N ALA A 91 -2.64 -22.59 15.12
CA ALA A 91 -2.13 -21.77 14.04
C ALA A 91 -2.25 -20.27 14.33
N VAL A 92 -3.34 -19.81 14.96
CA VAL A 92 -3.47 -18.41 15.41
C VAL A 92 -2.36 -18.06 16.42
N ILE A 93 -2.05 -18.97 17.34
CA ILE A 93 -0.97 -18.76 18.31
C ILE A 93 0.40 -18.73 17.63
N GLU A 94 0.69 -19.67 16.71
CA GLU A 94 1.93 -19.68 15.92
C GLU A 94 2.06 -18.39 15.11
N PHE A 95 0.99 -17.89 14.49
CA PHE A 95 1.00 -16.61 13.79
C PHE A 95 1.39 -15.44 14.71
N HIS A 96 0.74 -15.32 15.87
CA HIS A 96 1.03 -14.24 16.80
C HIS A 96 2.43 -14.33 17.42
N LEU A 97 2.94 -15.54 17.68
CA LEU A 97 4.34 -15.75 18.07
C LEU A 97 5.29 -15.33 16.95
N GLY A 98 4.99 -15.71 15.70
CA GLY A 98 5.76 -15.33 14.53
C GLY A 98 5.90 -13.82 14.38
N VAL A 99 4.77 -13.11 14.37
CA VAL A 99 4.74 -11.63 14.32
C VAL A 99 5.47 -11.02 15.51
N ASN A 100 5.30 -11.56 16.73
CA ASN A 100 6.00 -11.06 17.91
C ASN A 100 7.53 -11.19 17.81
N HIS A 101 8.03 -12.31 17.28
CA HIS A 101 9.46 -12.50 17.04
C HIS A 101 9.99 -11.55 15.96
N ILE A 102 9.23 -11.32 14.88
CA ILE A 102 9.59 -10.33 13.86
C ILE A 102 9.67 -8.93 14.46
N ASP A 103 8.65 -8.51 15.21
CA ASP A 103 8.59 -7.21 15.90
C ASP A 103 9.74 -6.98 16.90
N THR A 104 10.42 -8.04 17.32
CA THR A 104 11.55 -8.01 18.27
C THR A 104 12.89 -8.33 17.61
N GLU A 105 12.95 -8.26 16.28
CA GLU A 105 14.14 -8.48 15.45
C GLU A 105 14.70 -9.92 15.53
N GLU A 106 13.90 -10.88 16.00
CA GLU A 106 14.23 -12.31 16.08
C GLU A 106 13.72 -13.06 14.84
N LEU A 107 14.15 -12.60 13.65
CA LEU A 107 13.55 -12.95 12.36
C LEU A 107 13.50 -14.46 12.06
N SER A 108 14.53 -15.23 12.43
CA SER A 108 14.56 -16.68 12.18
C SER A 108 13.49 -17.43 12.97
N ALA A 109 13.33 -17.10 14.26
CA ALA A 109 12.26 -17.68 15.08
C ALA A 109 10.88 -17.25 14.57
N GLY A 110 10.76 -16.00 14.11
CA GLY A 110 9.54 -15.47 13.50
C GLY A 110 9.10 -16.26 12.26
N GLU A 111 10.05 -16.51 11.36
CA GLU A 111 9.85 -17.34 10.18
C GLU A 111 9.40 -18.76 10.52
N GLU A 112 10.10 -19.45 11.43
CA GLU A 112 9.74 -20.81 11.82
C GLU A 112 8.29 -20.91 12.33
N HIS A 113 7.87 -19.94 13.15
CA HIS A 113 6.50 -19.88 13.66
C HIS A 113 5.48 -19.61 12.54
N LEU A 114 5.77 -18.71 11.60
CA LEU A 114 4.88 -18.45 10.46
C LEU A 114 4.80 -19.65 9.49
N VAL A 115 5.90 -20.36 9.26
CA VAL A 115 5.90 -21.59 8.47
C VAL A 115 5.08 -22.68 9.16
N ARG A 116 5.25 -22.88 10.48
CA ARG A 116 4.41 -23.79 11.28
C ARG A 116 2.92 -23.42 11.19
N CYS A 117 2.59 -22.13 11.23
CA CYS A 117 1.23 -21.64 11.03
C CYS A 117 0.67 -22.10 9.67
N LEU A 118 1.41 -21.88 8.56
CA LEU A 118 0.97 -22.31 7.23
C LEU A 118 0.78 -23.84 7.14
N SER A 119 1.69 -24.63 7.72
CA SER A 119 1.59 -26.09 7.74
C SER A 119 0.29 -26.57 8.39
N LEU A 120 -0.06 -26.03 9.57
CA LEU A 120 -1.30 -26.37 10.29
C LEU A 120 -2.57 -26.00 9.52
N LEU A 121 -2.49 -24.94 8.71
CA LEU A 121 -3.64 -24.38 7.98
C LEU A 121 -3.82 -24.96 6.58
N ARG A 122 -2.78 -25.56 6.02
CA ARG A 122 -2.73 -26.07 4.64
C ARG A 122 -3.93 -26.94 4.25
N PRO A 123 -4.41 -27.90 5.07
CA PRO A 123 -5.56 -28.73 4.71
C PRO A 123 -6.88 -27.97 4.53
N PHE A 124 -6.97 -26.75 5.10
CA PHE A 124 -8.20 -25.97 5.20
C PHE A 124 -8.06 -24.59 4.54
N ARG A 125 -7.05 -24.35 3.71
CA ARG A 125 -6.61 -23.01 3.26
C ARG A 125 -7.68 -22.14 2.57
N LEU A 126 -8.72 -22.72 1.98
CA LEU A 126 -9.86 -22.00 1.37
C LEU A 126 -11.09 -21.90 2.28
N SER A 127 -11.10 -22.53 3.45
CA SER A 127 -12.23 -22.47 4.37
C SER A 127 -12.41 -21.08 5.00
N LEU A 128 -13.65 -20.72 5.34
CA LEU A 128 -13.99 -19.44 5.97
C LEU A 128 -13.17 -19.15 7.24
N GLY A 129 -12.85 -20.18 8.02
CA GLY A 129 -12.11 -20.05 9.28
C GLY A 129 -10.60 -19.87 9.10
N CYS A 130 -10.06 -20.12 7.91
CA CYS A 130 -8.62 -20.29 7.68
C CYS A 130 -8.05 -19.24 6.73
N VAL A 131 -8.74 -18.96 5.62
CA VAL A 131 -8.18 -18.20 4.49
C VAL A 131 -7.60 -16.84 4.90
N SER A 132 -8.26 -16.13 5.82
CA SER A 132 -7.79 -14.84 6.34
C SER A 132 -6.45 -14.95 7.06
N LEU A 133 -6.30 -15.98 7.91
CA LEU A 133 -5.05 -16.22 8.64
C LEU A 133 -3.94 -16.70 7.72
N TYR A 134 -4.26 -17.56 6.75
CA TYR A 134 -3.29 -18.07 5.78
C TYR A 134 -2.68 -16.95 4.95
N ILE A 135 -3.52 -16.05 4.40
CA ILE A 135 -3.09 -14.87 3.65
C ILE A 135 -2.26 -13.93 4.54
N GLN A 136 -2.66 -13.73 5.80
CA GLN A 136 -1.87 -12.91 6.74
C GLN A 136 -0.48 -13.50 7.01
N ALA A 137 -0.37 -14.82 7.21
CA ALA A 137 0.91 -15.49 7.42
C ALA A 137 1.80 -15.41 6.16
N GLN A 138 1.24 -15.64 4.96
CA GLN A 138 1.96 -15.47 3.70
C GLN A 138 2.43 -14.03 3.48
N ASN A 139 1.62 -13.03 3.82
CA ASN A 139 2.01 -11.63 3.73
C ASN A 139 3.20 -11.33 4.65
N ASN A 140 3.17 -11.78 5.90
CA ASN A 140 4.28 -11.57 6.84
C ASN A 140 5.57 -12.27 6.38
N LEU A 141 5.47 -13.50 5.85
CA LEU A 141 6.63 -14.18 5.24
C LEU A 141 7.14 -13.41 4.02
N GLY A 142 6.25 -12.94 3.15
CA GLY A 142 6.61 -12.13 1.99
C GLY A 142 7.38 -10.85 2.37
N ILE A 143 6.94 -10.16 3.43
CA ILE A 143 7.61 -8.98 3.98
C ILE A 143 8.98 -9.36 4.54
N LEU A 144 9.03 -10.36 5.41
CA LEU A 144 10.27 -10.83 6.03
C LEU A 144 11.33 -11.22 5.00
N TRP A 145 10.94 -11.94 3.95
CA TRP A 145 11.86 -12.32 2.87
C TRP A 145 12.29 -11.14 2.02
N SER A 146 11.40 -10.14 1.82
CA SER A 146 11.74 -8.90 1.13
C SER A 146 12.77 -8.09 1.93
N GLU A 147 12.65 -8.04 3.27
CA GLU A 147 13.60 -7.35 4.15
C GLU A 147 14.98 -8.03 4.19
N ARG A 148 15.03 -9.34 3.93
CA ARG A 148 16.28 -10.10 3.75
C ARG A 148 16.88 -10.00 2.35
N GLU A 149 16.28 -9.19 1.47
CA GLU A 149 16.68 -9.04 0.06
C GLU A 149 16.53 -10.32 -0.79
N GLU A 150 15.77 -11.31 -0.30
CA GLU A 150 15.43 -12.54 -1.03
C GLU A 150 14.13 -12.31 -1.84
N ILE A 151 14.24 -11.51 -2.90
CA ILE A 151 13.11 -10.91 -3.60
C ILE A 151 12.23 -11.96 -4.32
N GLU A 152 12.82 -13.01 -4.90
CA GLU A 152 12.09 -14.08 -5.58
C GLU A 152 11.22 -14.87 -4.59
N THR A 153 11.78 -15.15 -3.41
CA THR A 153 11.12 -15.83 -2.31
C THR A 153 9.94 -15.01 -1.80
N ALA A 154 10.17 -13.72 -1.55
CA ALA A 154 9.13 -12.76 -1.18
C ALA A 154 8.00 -12.71 -2.21
N ARG A 155 8.35 -12.65 -3.51
CA ARG A 155 7.39 -12.66 -4.62
C ARG A 155 6.50 -13.89 -4.59
N SER A 156 7.08 -15.08 -4.44
CA SER A 156 6.31 -16.32 -4.45
C SER A 156 5.28 -16.41 -3.32
N TYR A 157 5.62 -15.96 -2.11
CA TYR A 157 4.64 -15.88 -1.01
C TYR A 157 3.52 -14.88 -1.29
N LEU A 158 3.87 -13.68 -1.77
CA LEU A 158 2.89 -12.63 -2.00
C LEU A 158 1.97 -12.92 -3.19
N GLU A 159 2.49 -13.49 -4.29
CA GLU A 159 1.68 -13.91 -5.44
C GLU A 159 0.78 -15.10 -5.10
N SER A 160 1.25 -16.03 -4.27
CA SER A 160 0.41 -17.13 -3.78
C SER A 160 -0.75 -16.60 -2.91
N SER A 161 -0.48 -15.61 -2.06
CA SER A 161 -1.49 -14.91 -1.27
C SER A 161 -2.52 -14.18 -2.15
N GLU A 162 -2.07 -13.47 -3.19
CA GLU A 162 -2.96 -12.85 -4.18
C GLU A 162 -3.83 -13.90 -4.91
N ALA A 163 -3.23 -14.99 -5.36
CA ALA A 163 -3.94 -16.08 -6.04
C ALA A 163 -5.01 -16.70 -5.13
N LEU A 164 -4.69 -16.94 -3.85
CA LEU A 164 -5.61 -17.51 -2.88
C LEU A 164 -6.78 -16.56 -2.59
N TYR A 165 -6.52 -15.26 -2.42
CA TYR A 165 -7.57 -14.27 -2.27
C TYR A 165 -8.52 -14.27 -3.47
N ASN A 166 -7.97 -14.21 -4.69
CA ASN A 166 -8.77 -14.17 -5.92
C ASN A 166 -9.59 -15.45 -6.10
N GLN A 167 -9.02 -16.60 -5.75
CA GLN A 167 -9.74 -17.88 -5.77
C GLN A 167 -10.90 -17.88 -4.77
N TYR A 168 -10.64 -17.51 -3.52
CA TYR A 168 -11.65 -17.46 -2.46
C TYR A 168 -12.81 -16.51 -2.81
N MET A 169 -12.49 -15.31 -3.32
CA MET A 169 -13.50 -14.34 -3.71
C MET A 169 -14.36 -14.80 -4.90
N LYS A 170 -13.80 -15.64 -5.78
CA LYS A 170 -14.51 -16.19 -6.94
C LYS A 170 -15.42 -17.37 -6.56
N GLU A 171 -14.96 -18.25 -5.66
CA GLU A 171 -15.64 -19.50 -5.33
C GLU A 171 -16.64 -19.35 -4.17
N ILE A 172 -16.28 -18.57 -3.14
CA ILE A 172 -17.04 -18.47 -1.89
C ILE A 172 -17.57 -17.05 -1.69
N GLY A 173 -16.70 -16.04 -1.75
CA GLY A 173 -17.07 -14.62 -1.70
C GLY A 173 -17.69 -14.12 -0.40
N SER A 174 -17.81 -14.96 0.64
CA SER A 174 -18.33 -14.57 1.96
C SER A 174 -17.22 -14.00 2.86
N PRO A 175 -17.51 -13.09 3.81
CA PRO A 175 -16.48 -12.56 4.69
C PRO A 175 -15.88 -13.64 5.61
N PRO A 176 -14.56 -13.95 5.51
CA PRO A 176 -13.94 -14.97 6.33
C PRO A 176 -13.83 -14.54 7.80
N LEU A 177 -13.66 -15.49 8.70
CA LEU A 177 -13.42 -15.20 10.11
C LEU A 177 -12.08 -14.50 10.29
N ASP A 178 -12.05 -13.50 11.17
CA ASP A 178 -10.82 -12.91 11.67
C ASP A 178 -10.10 -13.90 12.59
N PRO A 179 -8.76 -13.98 12.57
CA PRO A 179 -8.00 -14.91 13.41
C PRO A 179 -8.36 -14.87 14.90
N THR A 180 -8.72 -13.68 15.42
CA THR A 180 -9.05 -13.50 16.83
C THR A 180 -10.38 -14.13 17.22
N GLU A 181 -11.31 -14.30 16.27
CA GLU A 181 -12.65 -14.85 16.52
C GLU A 181 -12.63 -16.34 16.92
N HIS A 182 -11.53 -17.06 16.64
CA HIS A 182 -11.37 -18.46 17.05
C HIS A 182 -11.38 -18.67 18.57
N PHE A 183 -11.11 -17.60 19.33
CA PHE A 183 -11.10 -17.60 20.79
C PHE A 183 -12.33 -16.92 21.39
N LEU A 184 -13.23 -16.38 20.56
CA LEU A 184 -14.42 -15.65 21.01
C LEU A 184 -15.67 -16.54 20.99
N PRO A 185 -16.59 -16.35 21.94
CA PRO A 185 -17.94 -16.91 21.85
C PRO A 185 -18.73 -16.25 20.72
N GLU A 186 -19.81 -16.89 20.27
CA GLU A 186 -20.58 -16.44 19.10
C GLU A 186 -21.12 -15.01 19.25
N GLU A 187 -21.47 -14.61 20.47
CA GLU A 187 -22.05 -13.30 20.77
C GLU A 187 -21.02 -12.15 20.71
N GLU A 188 -19.72 -12.47 20.81
CA GLU A 188 -18.61 -11.50 20.78
C GLU A 188 -17.92 -11.46 19.40
N LYS A 189 -18.38 -12.26 18.44
CA LYS A 189 -17.83 -12.30 17.07
C LYS A 189 -18.11 -11.03 16.29
N LEU A 190 -17.28 -10.81 15.27
CA LEU A 190 -17.35 -9.62 14.43
C LEU A 190 -18.53 -9.71 13.47
N THR A 191 -19.11 -8.55 13.19
CA THR A 191 -20.11 -8.43 12.13
C THR A 191 -19.51 -8.78 10.77
N GLU A 192 -20.34 -9.23 9.82
CA GLU A 192 -19.89 -9.50 8.44
C GLU A 192 -19.21 -8.29 7.78
N GLN A 193 -19.71 -7.08 8.09
CA GLN A 193 -19.14 -5.84 7.58
C GLN A 193 -17.73 -5.59 8.14
N GLU A 194 -17.50 -5.84 9.42
CA GLU A 194 -16.17 -5.71 10.03
C GLU A 194 -15.21 -6.77 9.50
N ARG A 195 -15.66 -8.03 9.38
CA ARG A 195 -14.88 -9.12 8.77
C ARG A 195 -14.44 -8.77 7.35
N SER A 196 -15.38 -8.30 6.53
CA SER A 196 -15.10 -7.84 5.16
C SER A 196 -14.07 -6.72 5.18
N LYS A 197 -14.25 -5.68 6.01
CA LYS A 197 -13.29 -4.57 6.10
C LYS A 197 -11.89 -5.03 6.49
N ARG A 198 -11.77 -5.93 7.47
CA ARG A 198 -10.46 -6.47 7.90
C ARG A 198 -9.81 -7.31 6.81
N PHE A 199 -10.59 -8.17 6.14
CA PHE A 199 -10.09 -8.99 5.04
C PHE A 199 -9.60 -8.15 3.86
N GLU A 200 -10.35 -7.12 3.46
CA GLU A 200 -9.95 -6.19 2.41
C GLU A 200 -8.68 -5.40 2.77
N LYS A 201 -8.48 -5.09 4.08
CA LYS A 201 -7.24 -4.47 4.58
C LYS A 201 -6.05 -5.41 4.41
N VAL A 202 -6.20 -6.69 4.76
CA VAL A 202 -5.16 -7.72 4.58
C VAL A 202 -4.77 -7.83 3.10
N TYR A 203 -5.75 -7.91 2.19
CA TYR A 203 -5.45 -8.01 0.75
C TYR A 203 -4.82 -6.72 0.20
N THR A 204 -5.28 -5.54 0.64
CA THR A 204 -4.65 -4.26 0.25
C THR A 204 -3.20 -4.17 0.73
N HIS A 205 -2.89 -4.73 1.90
CA HIS A 205 -1.53 -4.84 2.41
C HIS A 205 -0.65 -5.75 1.54
N ASN A 206 -1.19 -6.89 1.07
CA ASN A 206 -0.51 -7.76 0.12
C ASN A 206 -0.11 -7.01 -1.17
N LEU A 207 -1.06 -6.28 -1.79
CA LEU A 207 -0.80 -5.53 -3.02
C LEU A 207 0.27 -4.44 -2.82
N TYR A 208 0.26 -3.78 -1.66
CA TYR A 208 1.28 -2.78 -1.32
C TYR A 208 2.69 -3.37 -1.31
N TYR A 209 2.88 -4.56 -0.74
CA TYR A 209 4.20 -5.22 -0.75
C TYR A 209 4.54 -5.87 -2.09
N LEU A 210 3.56 -6.36 -2.86
CA LEU A 210 3.78 -6.76 -4.25
C LEU A 210 4.34 -5.60 -5.07
N ALA A 211 3.83 -4.38 -4.87
CA ALA A 211 4.36 -3.20 -5.53
C ALA A 211 5.84 -2.97 -5.20
N GLN A 212 6.24 -3.13 -3.94
CA GLN A 212 7.63 -2.98 -3.50
C GLN A 212 8.53 -4.07 -4.08
N VAL A 213 8.12 -5.34 -3.98
CA VAL A 213 8.87 -6.47 -4.57
C VAL A 213 9.07 -6.26 -6.07
N TYR A 214 8.02 -5.90 -6.81
CA TYR A 214 8.15 -5.63 -8.25
C TYR A 214 8.98 -4.39 -8.58
N GLN A 215 9.00 -3.39 -7.69
CA GLN A 215 9.90 -2.25 -7.81
C GLN A 215 11.36 -2.67 -7.66
N HIS A 216 11.68 -3.56 -6.71
CA HIS A 216 13.03 -4.12 -6.53
C HIS A 216 13.47 -4.98 -7.73
N MET A 217 12.54 -5.70 -8.36
CA MET A 217 12.79 -6.46 -9.59
C MET A 217 12.87 -5.61 -10.86
N GLU A 218 12.82 -4.28 -10.74
CA GLU A 218 12.79 -3.33 -11.87
C GLU A 218 11.60 -3.53 -12.83
N MET A 219 10.55 -4.25 -12.40
CA MET A 219 9.30 -4.43 -13.15
C MET A 219 8.35 -3.25 -12.90
N PHE A 220 8.79 -2.06 -13.30
CA PHE A 220 8.17 -0.80 -12.92
C PHE A 220 6.70 -0.66 -13.33
N GLU A 221 6.29 -1.20 -14.48
CA GLU A 221 4.89 -1.19 -14.90
C GLU A 221 3.98 -2.01 -13.96
N LYS A 222 4.45 -3.19 -13.54
CA LYS A 222 3.71 -4.06 -12.63
C LYS A 222 3.67 -3.43 -11.23
N ALA A 223 4.79 -2.85 -10.77
CA ALA A 223 4.85 -2.09 -9.52
C ALA A 223 3.87 -0.90 -9.53
N ALA A 224 3.84 -0.11 -10.60
CA ALA A 224 2.93 1.03 -10.74
C ALA A 224 1.45 0.59 -10.75
N HIS A 225 1.14 -0.54 -11.38
CA HIS A 225 -0.19 -1.14 -11.35
C HIS A 225 -0.62 -1.51 -9.93
N TYR A 226 0.23 -2.19 -9.16
CA TYR A 226 -0.09 -2.52 -7.77
C TYR A 226 -0.17 -1.29 -6.87
N CYS A 227 0.68 -0.27 -7.06
CA CYS A 227 0.58 1.02 -6.38
C CYS A 227 -0.79 1.68 -6.63
N HIS A 228 -1.23 1.71 -7.90
CA HIS A 228 -2.53 2.24 -8.28
C HIS A 228 -3.68 1.46 -7.63
N SER A 229 -3.67 0.13 -7.75
CA SER A 229 -4.68 -0.76 -7.16
C SER A 229 -4.76 -0.60 -5.64
N THR A 230 -3.62 -0.45 -4.98
CA THR A 230 -3.55 -0.18 -3.53
C THR A 230 -4.22 1.15 -3.17
N LEU A 231 -3.86 2.24 -3.85
CA LEU A 231 -4.45 3.57 -3.61
C LEU A 231 -5.96 3.60 -3.88
N LYS A 232 -6.40 2.91 -4.94
CA LYS A 232 -7.81 2.79 -5.29
C LYS A 232 -8.60 2.07 -4.20
N ARG A 233 -8.12 0.90 -3.76
CA ARG A 233 -8.75 0.11 -2.70
C ARG A 233 -8.78 0.84 -1.35
N GLN A 234 -7.73 1.57 -1.04
CA GLN A 234 -7.68 2.45 0.14
C GLN A 234 -8.84 3.46 0.17
N LEU A 235 -9.16 4.07 -0.98
CA LEU A 235 -10.32 4.97 -1.10
C LEU A 235 -11.65 4.22 -0.98
N GLU A 236 -11.78 3.07 -1.66
CA GLU A 236 -13.01 2.25 -1.68
C GLU A 236 -13.42 1.78 -0.28
N HIS A 237 -12.45 1.47 0.59
CA HIS A 237 -12.70 1.00 1.95
C HIS A 237 -12.52 2.08 3.03
N ASN A 238 -12.28 3.33 2.64
CA ASN A 238 -12.01 4.46 3.53
C ASN A 238 -10.96 4.12 4.62
N ALA A 239 -9.88 3.47 4.20
CA ALA A 239 -8.83 2.93 5.07
C ALA A 239 -7.47 3.55 4.71
N TYR A 240 -7.34 4.85 4.91
CA TYR A 240 -6.13 5.61 4.58
C TYR A 240 -5.95 6.86 5.45
N HIS A 241 -4.70 7.29 5.59
CA HIS A 241 -4.39 8.61 6.12
C HIS A 241 -4.33 9.61 4.95
N PRO A 242 -5.14 10.69 4.92
CA PRO A 242 -5.26 11.58 3.75
C PRO A 242 -3.94 12.16 3.28
N MET A 243 -3.08 12.55 4.23
CA MET A 243 -1.77 13.13 3.93
C MET A 243 -0.86 12.13 3.23
N GLU A 244 -0.74 10.92 3.77
CA GLU A 244 0.14 9.88 3.22
C GLU A 244 -0.41 9.34 1.89
N TRP A 245 -1.73 9.19 1.78
CA TRP A 245 -2.38 8.83 0.51
C TRP A 245 -2.06 9.83 -0.60
N ALA A 246 -2.16 11.13 -0.30
CA ALA A 246 -1.87 12.18 -1.26
C ALA A 246 -0.41 12.18 -1.72
N ILE A 247 0.55 11.95 -0.81
CA ILE A 247 1.96 11.83 -1.15
C ILE A 247 2.21 10.61 -2.04
N ASN A 248 1.59 9.47 -1.74
CA ASN A 248 1.72 8.26 -2.54
C ASN A 248 1.13 8.45 -3.95
N ALA A 249 -0.04 9.08 -4.06
CA ALA A 249 -0.64 9.42 -5.37
C ALA A 249 0.23 10.42 -6.16
N ALA A 250 0.76 11.45 -5.50
CA ALA A 250 1.70 12.39 -6.13
C ALA A 250 2.99 11.71 -6.58
N THR A 251 3.49 10.72 -5.82
CA THR A 251 4.67 9.94 -6.19
C THR A 251 4.40 9.04 -7.39
N LEU A 252 3.24 8.38 -7.44
CA LEU A 252 2.81 7.56 -8.59
C LEU A 252 2.75 8.40 -9.88
N SER A 253 2.37 9.67 -9.79
CA SER A 253 2.40 10.56 -10.97
C SER A 253 3.78 10.68 -11.61
N GLN A 254 4.86 10.54 -10.83
CA GLN A 254 6.23 10.66 -11.32
C GLN A 254 6.61 9.49 -12.23
N PHE A 255 6.10 8.29 -11.94
CA PHE A 255 6.22 7.15 -12.84
C PHE A 255 5.57 7.45 -14.20
N TYR A 256 4.33 7.94 -14.19
CA TYR A 256 3.62 8.28 -15.42
C TYR A 256 4.28 9.43 -16.20
N ILE A 257 4.84 10.44 -15.52
CA ILE A 257 5.62 11.52 -16.15
C ILE A 257 6.84 10.96 -16.88
N ASN A 258 7.58 10.03 -16.28
CA ASN A 258 8.75 9.41 -16.90
C ASN A 258 8.39 8.58 -18.14
N LYS A 259 7.16 8.05 -18.19
CA LYS A 259 6.60 7.32 -19.35
C LYS A 259 5.88 8.24 -20.35
N LEU A 260 5.87 9.55 -20.13
CA LEU A 260 5.15 10.55 -20.93
C LEU A 260 3.61 10.34 -20.96
N CYS A 261 3.07 9.64 -19.96
CA CYS A 261 1.64 9.43 -19.73
C CYS A 261 1.07 10.63 -18.94
N PHE A 262 0.93 11.77 -19.62
CA PHE A 262 0.63 13.03 -18.94
C PHE A 262 -0.80 13.09 -18.39
N MET A 263 -1.78 12.48 -19.04
CA MET A 263 -3.15 12.44 -18.51
C MET A 263 -3.27 11.68 -17.19
N GLU A 264 -2.62 10.52 -17.09
CA GLU A 264 -2.57 9.67 -15.91
C GLU A 264 -1.81 10.36 -14.78
N ALA A 265 -0.66 10.98 -15.10
CA ALA A 265 0.10 11.78 -14.14
C ALA A 265 -0.73 12.94 -13.58
N ARG A 266 -1.40 13.70 -14.45
CA ARG A 266 -2.26 14.81 -14.07
C ARG A 266 -3.43 14.35 -13.21
N HIS A 267 -4.02 13.19 -13.52
CA HIS A 267 -5.07 12.59 -12.71
C HIS A 267 -4.59 12.31 -11.30
N CYS A 268 -3.43 11.63 -11.16
CA CYS A 268 -2.85 11.31 -9.86
C CYS A 268 -2.54 12.57 -9.03
N LEU A 269 -1.96 13.60 -9.65
CA LEU A 269 -1.66 14.86 -8.97
C LEU A 269 -2.92 15.64 -8.57
N SER A 270 -3.96 15.60 -9.41
CA SER A 270 -5.24 16.24 -9.09
C SER A 270 -5.92 15.53 -7.93
N ALA A 271 -5.90 14.19 -7.93
CA ALA A 271 -6.40 13.38 -6.83
C ALA A 271 -5.63 13.65 -5.52
N ALA A 272 -4.30 13.72 -5.60
CA ALA A 272 -3.45 14.09 -4.47
C ALA A 272 -3.88 15.45 -3.88
N ASN A 273 -4.08 16.48 -4.71
CA ASN A 273 -4.52 17.80 -4.24
C ASN A 273 -5.90 17.76 -3.58
N VAL A 274 -6.87 17.01 -4.14
CA VAL A 274 -8.22 16.90 -3.58
C VAL A 274 -8.19 16.25 -2.21
N ILE A 275 -7.56 15.07 -2.10
CA ILE A 275 -7.48 14.32 -0.84
C ILE A 275 -6.64 15.08 0.20
N PHE A 276 -5.51 15.68 -0.20
CA PHE A 276 -4.70 16.51 0.71
C PHE A 276 -5.47 17.71 1.26
N GLY A 277 -6.35 18.31 0.45
CA GLY A 277 -7.25 19.38 0.88
C GLY A 277 -8.31 18.95 1.92
N GLN A 278 -8.51 17.65 2.11
CA GLN A 278 -9.43 17.07 3.10
C GLN A 278 -8.75 16.74 4.44
N THR A 279 -7.42 16.85 4.54
CA THR A 279 -6.63 16.50 5.74
C THR A 279 -7.07 17.23 7.02
N GLY A 280 -7.79 18.35 6.92
CA GLY A 280 -8.38 19.07 8.08
C GLY A 280 -9.89 18.91 8.26
N LYS A 281 -10.55 18.03 7.49
CA LYS A 281 -12.01 17.83 7.48
C LYS A 281 -12.43 16.41 7.86
N ILE A 282 -11.50 15.47 7.86
CA ILE A 282 -11.76 14.06 8.20
C ILE A 282 -11.59 13.93 9.72
N PRO A 283 -12.61 13.48 10.47
CA PRO A 283 -12.49 13.30 11.92
C PRO A 283 -11.38 12.30 12.21
N ALA A 284 -10.51 12.66 13.15
CA ALA A 284 -9.45 11.80 13.67
C ALA A 284 -10.03 10.43 14.05
N THR A 285 -9.56 9.38 13.39
CA THR A 285 -9.81 8.00 13.85
C THR A 285 -8.95 7.73 15.09
N GLU A 286 -9.41 6.83 15.96
CA GLU A 286 -8.87 6.54 17.31
C GLU A 286 -7.36 6.18 17.37
N ASP A 287 -6.69 5.98 16.23
CA ASP A 287 -5.26 5.66 16.12
C ASP A 287 -4.35 6.89 15.86
N THR A 288 -4.81 8.13 16.08
CA THR A 288 -3.95 9.32 15.86
C THR A 288 -3.22 9.74 17.13
N PRO A 289 -1.87 9.64 17.19
CA PRO A 289 -1.14 10.21 18.31
C PRO A 289 -1.29 11.73 18.32
N GLU A 290 -1.69 12.27 19.46
CA GLU A 290 -1.77 13.71 19.75
C GLU A 290 -0.36 14.34 19.71
N ALA A 291 0.11 14.68 18.51
CA ALA A 291 1.33 15.45 18.32
C ALA A 291 0.97 16.94 18.18
N GLU A 292 0.58 17.61 19.27
CA GLU A 292 0.12 19.02 19.26
C GLU A 292 1.19 20.08 18.87
N GLY A 293 2.41 19.68 18.47
CA GLY A 293 3.50 20.58 18.08
C GLY A 293 3.90 20.60 16.59
N ASP A 294 3.85 19.45 15.90
CA ASP A 294 4.54 19.26 14.60
C ASP A 294 3.61 19.19 13.38
N VAL A 295 2.29 19.15 13.59
CA VAL A 295 1.29 19.03 12.51
C VAL A 295 1.39 20.16 11.46
N PRO A 296 1.61 21.44 11.84
CA PRO A 296 1.73 22.51 10.85
C PRO A 296 2.98 22.39 9.96
N GLU A 297 4.13 22.07 10.55
CA GLU A 297 5.39 21.94 9.82
C GLU A 297 5.34 20.75 8.86
N LEU A 298 4.89 19.58 9.33
CA LEU A 298 4.72 18.40 8.51
C LEU A 298 3.72 18.65 7.37
N TYR A 299 2.59 19.30 7.65
CA TYR A 299 1.63 19.67 6.61
C TYR A 299 2.25 20.56 5.53
N HIS A 300 3.04 21.58 5.91
CA HIS A 300 3.72 22.44 4.96
C HIS A 300 4.78 21.69 4.15
N GLN A 301 5.54 20.79 4.77
CA GLN A 301 6.50 19.93 4.10
C GLN A 301 5.81 19.07 3.03
N ARG A 302 4.76 18.33 3.40
CA ARG A 302 4.00 17.48 2.48
C ARG A 302 3.36 18.27 1.33
N LYS A 303 2.83 19.46 1.62
CA LYS A 303 2.32 20.38 0.59
C LYS A 303 3.43 20.77 -0.40
N GLY A 304 4.64 21.04 0.09
CA GLY A 304 5.81 21.32 -0.73
C GLY A 304 6.22 20.13 -1.61
N GLU A 305 6.14 18.90 -1.10
CA GLU A 305 6.41 17.66 -1.84
C GLU A 305 5.44 17.49 -3.02
N ILE A 306 4.14 17.70 -2.81
CA ILE A 306 3.13 17.67 -3.88
C ILE A 306 3.38 18.77 -4.91
N ALA A 307 3.69 20.00 -4.46
CA ALA A 307 4.01 21.11 -5.36
C ALA A 307 5.25 20.81 -6.23
N ARG A 308 6.29 20.18 -5.66
CA ARG A 308 7.47 19.72 -6.41
C ARG A 308 7.10 18.71 -7.49
N CYS A 309 6.13 17.83 -7.24
CA CYS A 309 5.64 16.87 -8.23
C CYS A 309 4.91 17.58 -9.40
N TRP A 310 4.12 18.62 -9.12
CA TRP A 310 3.53 19.49 -10.15
C TRP A 310 4.58 20.26 -10.96
N ILE A 311 5.63 20.78 -10.32
CA ILE A 311 6.73 21.46 -11.02
C ILE A 311 7.38 20.50 -12.02
N LYS A 312 7.70 19.27 -11.59
CA LYS A 312 8.27 18.24 -12.48
C LYS A 312 7.33 17.91 -13.64
N TYR A 313 6.03 17.75 -13.38
CA TYR A 313 5.02 17.56 -14.44
C TYR A 313 5.09 18.67 -15.49
N CYS A 314 5.04 19.94 -15.08
CA CYS A 314 5.08 21.08 -16.00
C CYS A 314 6.40 21.16 -16.77
N LEU A 315 7.54 20.94 -16.11
CA LEU A 315 8.86 20.97 -16.75
C LEU A 315 8.98 19.89 -17.83
N THR A 316 8.64 18.64 -17.51
CA THR A 316 8.71 17.54 -18.47
C THR A 316 7.72 17.73 -19.62
N LEU A 317 6.52 18.25 -19.34
CA LEU A 317 5.54 18.57 -20.39
C LEU A 317 6.08 19.64 -21.36
N MET A 318 6.70 20.72 -20.84
CA MET A 318 7.31 21.76 -21.68
C MET A 318 8.50 21.25 -22.49
N GLN A 319 9.34 20.40 -21.90
CA GLN A 319 10.46 19.75 -22.60
C GLN A 319 9.97 18.84 -23.73
N SER A 320 8.94 18.02 -23.46
CA SER A 320 8.31 17.16 -24.47
C SER A 320 7.69 17.98 -25.60
N ALA A 321 7.02 19.10 -25.28
CA ALA A 321 6.49 20.02 -26.27
C ALA A 321 7.61 20.65 -27.13
N GLN A 322 8.72 21.07 -26.51
CA GLN A 322 9.89 21.61 -27.21
C GLN A 322 10.49 20.60 -28.19
N LEU A 323 10.71 19.36 -27.77
CA LEU A 323 11.22 18.27 -28.62
C LEU A 323 10.27 18.03 -29.81
N SER A 324 8.97 17.92 -29.54
CA SER A 324 7.96 17.74 -30.58
C SER A 324 7.93 18.88 -31.60
N MET A 325 8.28 20.12 -31.21
CA MET A 325 8.39 21.25 -32.14
C MET A 325 9.66 21.16 -33.00
N GLN A 326 10.76 20.62 -32.48
CA GLN A 326 12.04 20.48 -33.20
C GLN A 326 12.01 19.37 -34.26
N ASP A 327 11.22 18.31 -34.04
CA ASP A 327 11.09 17.18 -34.97
C ASP A 327 10.34 17.51 -36.28
N ASN A 328 9.85 18.74 -36.46
CA ASN A 328 9.01 19.14 -37.62
C ASN A 328 9.78 19.79 -38.79
N ILE A 329 11.10 19.62 -38.89
CA ILE A 329 11.86 20.17 -40.02
C ILE A 329 11.95 19.13 -41.15
N GLY A 330 11.00 19.21 -42.08
CA GLY A 330 11.10 18.64 -43.42
C GLY A 330 9.87 17.85 -43.86
N GLU A 331 9.04 18.42 -44.75
CA GLU A 331 8.42 17.79 -45.93
C GLU A 331 7.37 18.72 -46.57
N LEU A 332 7.31 18.76 -47.91
CA LEU A 332 6.82 19.89 -48.72
C LEU A 332 5.29 20.02 -48.91
N ASP A 333 4.45 19.10 -48.42
CA ASP A 333 2.99 19.13 -48.60
C ASP A 333 2.25 19.37 -47.26
N LEU A 334 1.82 20.63 -47.04
CA LEU A 334 1.28 21.11 -45.77
C LEU A 334 -0.13 20.58 -45.46
N ASP A 335 -0.99 20.40 -46.47
CA ASP A 335 -2.40 20.02 -46.27
C ASP A 335 -2.51 18.55 -45.89
N LYS A 336 -1.84 17.66 -46.64
CA LYS A 336 -1.79 16.23 -46.34
C LYS A 336 -1.08 15.93 -45.01
N GLN A 337 -0.09 16.76 -44.65
CA GLN A 337 0.57 16.68 -43.34
C GLN A 337 -0.36 17.09 -42.20
N SER A 338 -1.20 18.11 -42.39
CA SER A 338 -2.16 18.55 -41.38
C SER A 338 -3.21 17.47 -41.08
N GLU A 339 -3.70 16.78 -42.12
CA GLU A 339 -4.67 15.69 -41.99
C GLU A 339 -4.07 14.47 -41.27
N LEU A 340 -2.86 14.03 -41.66
CA LEU A 340 -2.18 12.91 -41.02
C LEU A 340 -1.81 13.21 -39.56
N ARG A 341 -1.40 14.45 -39.24
CA ARG A 341 -1.16 14.88 -37.86
C ARG A 341 -2.45 14.90 -37.04
N ALA A 342 -3.56 15.36 -37.62
CA ALA A 342 -4.85 15.36 -36.94
C ALA A 342 -5.35 13.95 -36.65
N LEU A 343 -5.18 13.02 -37.60
CA LEU A 343 -5.55 11.61 -37.42
C LEU A 343 -4.70 10.95 -36.32
N ARG A 344 -3.37 11.06 -36.41
CA ARG A 344 -2.45 10.52 -35.39
C ARG A 344 -2.72 11.11 -34.01
N LYS A 345 -3.03 12.41 -33.94
CA LYS A 345 -3.43 13.05 -32.69
C LYS A 345 -4.71 12.43 -32.12
N LYS A 346 -5.72 12.21 -32.96
CA LYS A 346 -6.98 11.60 -32.54
C LYS A 346 -6.77 10.19 -31.99
N GLU A 347 -5.96 9.37 -32.67
CA GLU A 347 -5.61 8.01 -32.20
C GLU A 347 -4.90 8.04 -30.84
N LEU A 348 -3.89 8.92 -30.69
CA LEU A 348 -3.18 9.07 -29.42
C LEU A 348 -4.09 9.58 -28.29
N ASP A 349 -4.96 10.55 -28.58
CA ASP A 349 -5.93 11.09 -27.62
C ASP A 349 -6.94 10.00 -27.18
N GLU A 350 -7.35 9.12 -28.10
CA GLU A 350 -8.23 7.97 -27.80
C GLU A 350 -7.53 6.93 -26.91
N GLU A 351 -6.28 6.56 -27.23
CA GLU A 351 -5.49 5.66 -26.40
C GLU A 351 -5.23 6.22 -25.00
N GLU A 352 -4.88 7.50 -24.91
CA GLU A 352 -4.63 8.19 -23.66
C GLU A 352 -5.92 8.29 -22.81
N SER A 353 -7.07 8.47 -23.45
CA SER A 353 -8.38 8.44 -22.79
C SER A 353 -8.70 7.06 -22.17
N ILE A 354 -8.38 5.97 -22.88
CA ILE A 354 -8.57 4.60 -22.38
C ILE A 354 -7.66 4.36 -21.16
N ARG A 355 -6.38 4.70 -21.27
CA ARG A 355 -5.42 4.52 -20.16
C ARG A 355 -5.79 5.38 -18.94
N LYS A 356 -6.17 6.65 -19.15
CA LYS A 356 -6.67 7.52 -18.07
C LYS A 356 -7.86 6.89 -17.36
N ARG A 357 -8.82 6.32 -18.09
CA ARG A 357 -9.98 5.65 -17.51
C ARG A 357 -9.58 4.47 -16.61
N ALA A 358 -8.56 3.72 -17.01
CA ALA A 358 -8.06 2.59 -16.21
C ALA A 358 -7.47 3.03 -14.86
N VAL A 359 -6.94 4.26 -14.77
CA VAL A 359 -6.31 4.78 -13.55
C VAL A 359 -7.20 5.70 -12.71
N GLN A 360 -8.51 5.75 -12.99
CA GLN A 360 -9.42 6.63 -12.26
C GLN A 360 -9.55 6.28 -10.77
N PHE A 361 -9.52 7.32 -9.93
CA PHE A 361 -9.75 7.22 -8.49
C PHE A 361 -11.16 7.63 -8.09
N GLY A 362 -11.77 6.82 -7.20
CA GLY A 362 -13.06 7.11 -6.60
C GLY A 362 -14.25 7.04 -7.55
N THR A 363 -15.43 7.31 -7.01
CA THR A 363 -16.70 7.41 -7.74
C THR A 363 -17.49 8.62 -7.22
N GLY A 364 -18.51 9.06 -7.98
CA GLY A 364 -19.39 10.17 -7.58
C GLY A 364 -18.65 11.47 -7.30
N GLU A 365 -18.95 12.11 -6.16
CA GLU A 365 -18.45 13.43 -5.78
C GLU A 365 -16.91 13.54 -5.78
N LEU A 366 -16.20 12.47 -5.39
CA LEU A 366 -14.75 12.47 -5.40
C LEU A 366 -14.20 12.54 -6.83
N CYS A 367 -14.78 11.76 -7.75
CA CYS A 367 -14.39 11.76 -9.16
C CYS A 367 -14.66 13.14 -9.80
N ASP A 368 -15.78 13.76 -9.47
CA ASP A 368 -16.14 15.11 -9.94
C ASP A 368 -15.18 16.17 -9.42
N ALA A 369 -14.82 16.11 -8.13
CA ALA A 369 -13.86 17.02 -7.51
C ALA A 369 -12.47 16.90 -8.15
N ILE A 370 -12.02 15.68 -8.45
CA ILE A 370 -10.75 15.44 -9.14
C ILE A 370 -10.79 16.03 -10.55
N SER A 371 -11.86 15.76 -11.29
CA SER A 371 -12.05 16.28 -12.66
C SER A 371 -12.07 17.82 -12.69
N ALA A 372 -12.70 18.46 -11.71
CA ALA A 372 -12.72 19.92 -11.58
C ALA A 372 -11.32 20.52 -11.33
N VAL A 373 -10.42 19.79 -10.64
CA VAL A 373 -9.01 20.22 -10.47
C VAL A 373 -8.23 20.02 -11.77
N GLU A 374 -8.43 18.90 -12.47
CA GLU A 374 -7.78 18.66 -13.77
C GLU A 374 -8.13 19.74 -14.81
N GLU A 375 -9.37 20.21 -14.81
CA GLU A 375 -9.84 21.26 -15.73
C GLU A 375 -9.19 22.62 -15.48
N LYS A 376 -8.75 22.91 -14.25
CA LYS A 376 -7.98 24.13 -13.94
C LYS A 376 -6.57 24.09 -14.52
N VAL A 377 -6.07 22.89 -14.83
CA VAL A 377 -4.81 22.64 -15.52
C VAL A 377 -5.11 22.23 -16.96
N ARG A 378 -5.82 23.10 -17.70
CA ARG A 378 -6.06 22.93 -19.14
C ARG A 378 -4.81 23.34 -19.91
N TYR A 379 -4.14 22.35 -20.48
CA TYR A 379 -3.13 22.57 -21.51
C TYR A 379 -3.83 22.89 -22.84
N LEU A 380 -3.73 24.12 -23.30
CA LEU A 380 -3.92 24.44 -24.71
C LEU A 380 -2.58 24.16 -25.40
N ARG A 381 -2.49 23.08 -26.21
CA ARG A 381 -1.34 22.93 -27.12
C ARG A 381 -1.24 24.23 -27.94
N PRO A 382 -0.03 24.77 -28.16
CA PRO A 382 0.13 25.88 -29.09
C PRO A 382 -0.47 25.45 -30.44
N PHE A 383 -1.56 26.10 -30.84
CA PHE A 383 -2.01 26.06 -32.22
C PHE A 383 -0.87 26.65 -33.05
N TYR A 384 -0.37 25.90 -34.03
CA TYR A 384 0.39 26.50 -35.12
C TYR A 384 -0.60 27.32 -35.95
N GLY A 385 -0.88 28.54 -35.49
CA GLY A 385 -1.62 29.54 -36.24
C GLY A 385 -0.66 30.25 -37.16
N GLY A 386 -0.78 29.97 -38.46
CA GLY A 386 -0.30 30.90 -39.49
C GLY A 386 -0.85 32.29 -39.21
N GLN A 387 -0.03 33.31 -39.51
CA GLN A 387 -0.35 34.72 -39.35
C GLN A 387 -1.78 35.04 -39.78
N GLN A 388 -2.61 35.51 -38.83
CA GLN A 388 -3.67 36.47 -39.12
C GLN A 388 -4.14 37.14 -37.83
N GLY A 389 -3.98 38.47 -37.79
CA GLY A 389 -4.96 39.40 -37.24
C GLY A 389 -5.08 39.49 -35.72
N ALA A 390 -4.80 40.67 -35.20
CA ALA A 390 -5.03 41.09 -33.83
C ALA A 390 -6.53 41.09 -33.42
N SER A 391 -6.71 41.34 -32.12
CA SER A 391 -7.90 41.73 -31.35
C SER A 391 -8.80 40.62 -30.79
N ASP A 392 -8.64 40.41 -29.47
CA ASP A 392 -9.68 40.18 -28.45
C ASP A 392 -9.27 39.10 -27.43
N PHE A 393 -8.55 39.54 -26.39
CA PHE A 393 -8.47 38.81 -25.12
C PHE A 393 -9.64 39.26 -24.24
N PRO A 394 -10.50 38.36 -23.75
CA PRO A 394 -11.40 38.70 -22.66
C PRO A 394 -10.61 38.69 -21.35
N GLU A 395 -10.49 39.86 -20.73
CA GLU A 395 -10.10 39.98 -19.31
C GLU A 395 -11.08 39.17 -18.46
N THR A 396 -10.61 38.06 -17.89
CA THR A 396 -11.21 37.48 -16.69
C THR A 396 -10.15 37.49 -15.60
N GLY A 397 -10.39 38.34 -14.61
CA GLY A 397 -9.44 38.65 -13.56
C GLY A 397 -9.12 37.46 -12.68
N ILE A 398 -7.84 37.14 -12.57
CA ILE A 398 -7.27 36.45 -11.42
C ILE A 398 -6.59 37.52 -10.56
N THR A 399 -7.35 38.14 -9.67
CA THR A 399 -6.78 38.85 -8.52
C THR A 399 -6.39 37.81 -7.47
N GLY A 400 -5.10 37.48 -7.44
CA GLY A 400 -4.50 36.59 -6.45
C GLY A 400 -3.01 36.89 -6.36
N SER A 401 -2.69 37.95 -5.61
CA SER A 401 -1.37 38.51 -5.45
C SER A 401 -0.38 37.48 -4.86
N CYS A 402 0.58 37.02 -5.67
CA CYS A 402 1.83 36.44 -5.17
C CYS A 402 2.91 37.53 -5.23
N TYR A 403 3.01 38.33 -4.17
CA TYR A 403 4.22 39.09 -3.90
C TYR A 403 5.31 38.12 -3.42
N CYS A 404 6.10 37.58 -4.35
CA CYS A 404 7.40 37.02 -4.00
C CYS A 404 8.36 38.21 -3.81
N TYR A 405 8.59 38.55 -2.54
CA TYR A 405 9.71 39.41 -2.13
C TYR A 405 11.01 38.71 -2.52
N MET A 406 11.63 39.15 -3.62
CA MET A 406 13.01 38.82 -3.95
C MET A 406 13.92 39.63 -3.02
N GLY A 407 14.26 39.05 -1.87
CA GLY A 407 15.33 39.53 -1.02
C GLY A 407 16.68 39.18 -1.62
N THR A 408 17.33 40.17 -2.24
CA THR A 408 18.75 40.12 -2.60
C THR A 408 19.59 40.04 -1.32
N GLY A 409 20.25 38.91 -1.10
CA GLY A 409 21.17 38.68 0.01
C GLY A 409 22.45 38.02 -0.48
N ASN A 410 23.30 38.81 -1.13
CA ASN A 410 24.72 38.48 -1.31
C ASN A 410 25.38 38.54 0.07
N GLN A 411 25.73 37.39 0.66
CA GLN A 411 26.88 37.30 1.57
C GLN A 411 27.61 35.98 1.39
N VAL A 412 28.77 36.12 0.77
CA VAL A 412 29.88 35.18 0.77
C VAL A 412 30.33 34.98 2.21
N SER A 413 30.58 33.73 2.61
CA SER A 413 31.41 33.42 3.78
C SER A 413 32.32 32.22 3.50
N PRO A 414 33.54 32.22 4.05
CA PRO A 414 34.70 31.57 3.46
C PRO A 414 34.82 30.10 3.86
N GLY A 415 35.34 29.29 2.94
CA GLY A 415 35.63 27.87 3.17
C GLY A 415 36.76 27.64 4.19
N PRO A 416 36.81 26.45 4.81
CA PRO A 416 37.80 26.12 5.83
C PRO A 416 39.21 25.92 5.23
N PRO A 417 40.28 26.22 5.99
CA PRO A 417 41.64 26.11 5.48
C PRO A 417 42.09 24.64 5.39
N LYS A 418 42.69 24.31 4.25
CA LYS A 418 43.40 23.06 3.98
C LYS A 418 44.54 22.87 4.99
N ARG A 419 44.58 21.72 5.67
CA ARG A 419 45.78 21.24 6.37
C ARG A 419 46.58 20.35 5.42
N SER A 420 47.80 20.78 5.10
CA SER A 420 48.86 19.98 4.48
C SER A 420 49.55 19.11 5.55
N PRO A 421 50.16 17.98 5.16
CA PRO A 421 50.75 17.03 6.11
C PRO A 421 52.13 17.50 6.58
N CYS A 422 52.45 17.24 7.84
CA CYS A 422 53.84 17.20 8.32
C CYS A 422 54.19 15.74 8.63
N SER A 423 55.47 15.47 8.33
CA SER A 423 56.20 14.21 8.25
C SER A 423 56.11 13.28 9.46
#